data_AF-A0A239CNV7-F1
#
_entry.id   AF-A0A239CNV7-F1
#
_cell.length_a   1.000
_cell.length_b   1.000
_cell.length_c   1.000
_cell.angle_alpha   90.00
_cell.angle_beta   90.00
_cell.angle_gamma   90.00
#
_symmetry.space_group_name_H-M   'P 1'
#
loop_
_entity.id
_entity.type
_entity.pdbx_description
1 polymer ?
#
loop_
_entity_poly.entity_id
_entity_poly.type
_entity_poly.pdbx_seq_one_letter_code
_entity_poly.pdbx_strand_id
1 'polypeptide(L)'
;MPISRISYADLPHAVRLVVEDTTGACEVATSVTDGLNSAVAAKLNCSKGTFFVKALPSDHRWVWTQAREAEVAPFVSQVAPFLHARIVGDGWDVLVFEALEGLSHPRFHGAS
;
A
#
# COMPACT_ATOMS: atom_id res chain seq x y z
N MET A 1 17.77 -8.61 10.88
CA MET A 1 16.68 -9.49 11.39
C MET A 1 15.67 -9.66 10.27
N PRO A 2 15.12 -10.86 10.03
CA PRO A 2 14.06 -11.02 9.05
C PRO A 2 12.84 -10.22 9.50
N ILE A 3 12.23 -9.47 8.58
CA ILE A 3 11.01 -8.72 8.83
C ILE A 3 9.87 -9.74 8.93
N SER A 4 9.18 -9.80 10.08
CA SER A 4 7.99 -10.66 10.25
C SER A 4 6.82 -10.07 9.46
N ARG A 5 6.15 -10.90 8.65
CA ARG A 5 4.99 -10.47 7.85
C ARG A 5 3.72 -10.58 8.68
N ILE A 6 2.91 -9.52 8.67
CA ILE A 6 1.59 -9.48 9.31
C ILE A 6 0.54 -8.94 8.32
N SER A 7 -0.73 -9.15 8.60
CA SER A 7 -1.80 -8.56 7.78
C SER A 7 -1.99 -7.08 8.11
N TYR A 8 -2.65 -6.33 7.22
CA TYR A 8 -3.03 -4.95 7.53
C TYR A 8 -3.91 -4.85 8.79
N ALA A 9 -4.79 -5.82 9.02
CA ALA A 9 -5.68 -5.84 10.18
C ALA A 9 -4.93 -5.98 11.51
N ASP A 10 -3.71 -6.54 11.48
CA ASP A 10 -2.85 -6.72 12.65
C ASP A 10 -2.06 -5.45 13.01
N LEU A 11 -2.12 -4.39 12.19
CA LEU A 11 -1.58 -3.09 12.57
C LEU A 11 -2.33 -2.51 13.77
N PRO A 12 -1.64 -1.74 14.63
CA PRO A 12 -2.28 -1.03 15.74
C PRO A 12 -3.49 -0.25 15.26
N HIS A 13 -4.56 -0.27 16.04
CA HIS A 13 -5.82 0.39 15.68
C HIS A 13 -5.61 1.88 15.40
N ALA A 14 -4.77 2.57 16.19
CA ALA A 14 -4.45 3.98 15.99
C ALA A 14 -3.78 4.24 14.63
N VAL A 15 -2.87 3.38 14.18
CA VAL A 15 -2.27 3.47 12.84
C VAL A 15 -3.33 3.32 11.75
N ARG A 16 -4.24 2.36 11.88
CA ARG A 16 -5.33 2.14 10.91
C ARG A 16 -6.31 3.32 10.84
N LEU A 17 -6.62 3.95 11.98
CA LEU A 17 -7.45 5.16 12.00
C LEU A 17 -6.81 6.32 11.24
N VAL A 18 -5.50 6.52 11.36
CA VAL A 18 -4.80 7.58 10.61
C VAL A 18 -4.78 7.28 9.11
N VAL A 19 -4.65 6.00 8.73
CA VAL A 19 -4.82 5.60 7.32
C VAL A 19 -6.22 5.98 6.84
N GLU A 20 -7.27 5.59 7.56
CA GLU A 20 -8.67 5.87 7.20
C GLU A 20 -9.01 7.37 7.20
N ASP A 21 -8.38 8.19 8.04
CA ASP A 21 -8.52 9.66 7.98
C ASP A 21 -8.10 10.21 6.61
N THR A 22 -7.00 9.67 6.07
CA THR A 22 -6.50 10.04 4.74
C THR A 22 -7.27 9.39 3.60
N THR A 23 -7.57 8.09 3.66
CA THR A 23 -8.15 7.30 2.56
C THR A 23 -9.67 7.14 2.60
N GLY A 24 -10.32 7.61 3.67
CA GLY A 24 -11.69 7.23 3.99
C GLY A 24 -11.77 5.81 4.58
N ALA A 25 -12.96 5.43 5.04
CA ALA A 25 -13.19 4.13 5.66
C ALA A 25 -12.84 2.99 4.68
N CYS A 26 -12.09 2.00 5.14
CA CYS A 26 -11.61 0.89 4.32
C CYS A 26 -12.41 -0.38 4.63
N GLU A 27 -13.09 -0.91 3.61
CA GLU A 27 -13.99 -2.06 3.76
C GLU A 27 -13.26 -3.40 3.59
N VAL A 28 -12.22 -3.41 2.73
CA VAL A 28 -11.47 -4.63 2.40
C VAL A 28 -9.99 -4.32 2.37
N ALA A 29 -9.21 -5.18 3.04
CA ALA A 29 -7.76 -5.22 2.94
C ALA A 29 -7.32 -6.58 2.41
N THR A 30 -6.58 -6.58 1.30
CA THR A 30 -6.03 -7.81 0.70
C THR A 30 -4.52 -7.77 0.74
N SER A 31 -3.90 -8.69 1.48
CA SER A 31 -2.45 -8.84 1.49
C SER A 31 -1.93 -9.15 0.09
N VAL A 32 -0.88 -8.45 -0.33
CA VAL A 32 -0.13 -8.79 -1.54
C VAL A 32 1.13 -9.55 -1.16
N THR A 33 1.47 -10.56 -1.95
CA THR A 33 2.69 -11.36 -1.76
C THR A 33 3.94 -10.66 -2.32
N ASP A 34 3.78 -9.75 -3.28
CA ASP A 34 4.87 -8.94 -3.82
C ASP A 34 5.19 -7.76 -2.89
N GLY A 35 6.48 -7.56 -2.58
CA GLY A 35 6.95 -6.60 -1.57
C GLY A 35 7.67 -7.30 -0.41
N LEU A 36 8.83 -7.89 -0.72
CA LEU A 36 9.61 -8.74 0.18
C LEU A 36 10.29 -7.96 1.31
N ASN A 37 10.36 -6.63 1.23
CA ASN A 37 11.00 -5.76 2.22
C ASN A 37 10.01 -5.02 3.12
N SER A 38 8.75 -5.47 3.23
CA SER A 38 7.73 -4.86 4.11
C SER A 38 7.14 -5.88 5.08
N ALA A 39 6.82 -5.43 6.30
CA ALA A 39 6.09 -6.24 7.28
C ALA A 39 4.61 -6.36 6.89
N VAL A 40 4.06 -5.29 6.32
CA VAL A 40 2.73 -5.28 5.71
C VAL A 40 2.84 -4.79 4.28
N ALA A 41 2.17 -5.48 3.36
CA ALA A 41 1.90 -5.00 2.02
C ALA A 41 0.46 -5.40 1.67
N ALA A 42 -0.42 -4.43 1.42
CA ALA A 42 -1.84 -4.69 1.19
C ALA A 42 -2.47 -3.70 0.21
N LYS A 43 -3.45 -4.18 -0.56
CA LYS A 43 -4.39 -3.34 -1.29
C LYS A 43 -5.62 -3.08 -0.42
N LEU A 44 -5.99 -1.82 -0.28
CA LEU A 44 -7.16 -1.37 0.46
C LEU A 44 -8.21 -0.85 -0.50
N ASN A 45 -9.46 -1.30 -0.33
CA ASN A 45 -10.61 -0.68 -0.97
C ASN A 45 -11.27 0.22 0.08
N CYS A 46 -11.20 1.54 -0.13
CA CYS A 46 -11.70 2.53 0.80
C CYS A 46 -12.68 3.48 0.12
N SER A 47 -13.43 4.25 0.90
CA SER A 47 -14.48 5.12 0.38
C SER A 47 -13.97 6.24 -0.53
N LYS A 48 -12.69 6.65 -0.42
CA LYS A 48 -12.08 7.65 -1.32
C LYS A 48 -11.34 7.01 -2.51
N GLY A 49 -11.33 5.68 -2.64
CA GLY A 49 -10.69 4.97 -3.74
C GLY A 49 -9.92 3.72 -3.31
N THR A 50 -9.11 3.21 -4.24
CA THR A 50 -8.23 2.06 -3.98
C THR A 50 -6.83 2.56 -3.64
N PHE A 51 -6.27 2.03 -2.56
CA PHE A 51 -4.95 2.41 -2.09
C PHE A 51 -4.05 1.19 -1.93
N PHE A 52 -2.76 1.39 -2.14
CA PHE A 52 -1.74 0.42 -1.78
C PHE A 52 -1.02 0.89 -0.52
N VAL A 53 -0.93 0.02 0.48
CA VAL A 53 -0.29 0.30 1.76
C VAL A 53 0.89 -0.61 1.99
N LYS A 54 2.01 -0.01 2.41
CA LYS A 54 3.20 -0.70 2.90
C LYS A 54 3.50 -0.21 4.31
N ALA A 55 3.77 -1.12 5.24
CA ALA A 55 4.15 -0.76 6.61
C ALA A 55 5.38 -1.51 7.09
N LEU A 56 6.20 -0.82 7.86
CA LEU A 56 7.40 -1.34 8.51
C LEU A 56 7.52 -0.81 9.95
N PRO A 57 8.16 -1.56 10.85
CA PRO A 57 8.64 -0.99 12.10
C PRO A 57 9.57 0.21 11.85
N SER A 58 9.34 1.29 12.60
CA SER A 58 9.95 2.61 12.41
C SER A 58 11.43 2.71 12.81
N ASP A 59 11.99 1.68 13.44
CA ASP A 59 13.41 1.57 13.80
C ASP A 59 14.32 1.33 12.57
N HIS A 60 13.77 0.91 11.43
CA HIS A 60 14.50 0.56 10.20
C HIS A 60 14.71 1.71 9.19
N ARG A 61 15.00 2.93 9.69
CA ARG A 61 15.00 4.20 8.93
C ARG A 61 15.86 4.28 7.65
N TRP A 62 16.88 3.44 7.48
CA TRP A 62 17.89 3.59 6.41
C TRP A 62 17.71 2.68 5.19
N VAL A 63 16.92 1.59 5.31
CA VAL A 63 16.68 0.65 4.20
C VAL A 63 15.64 1.21 3.21
N TRP A 64 14.79 2.12 3.68
CA TRP A 64 13.62 2.60 2.97
C TRP A 64 13.92 3.34 1.66
N THR A 65 14.91 4.24 1.66
CA THR A 65 15.17 5.12 0.50
C THR A 65 15.64 4.34 -0.73
N GLN A 66 16.31 3.20 -0.54
CA GLN A 66 16.86 2.38 -1.62
C GLN A 66 15.89 1.27 -2.07
N ALA A 67 15.06 0.73 -1.17
CA ALA A 67 14.05 -0.30 -1.50
C ALA A 67 12.83 0.25 -2.25
N ARG A 68 12.54 1.56 -2.09
CA ARG A 68 11.36 2.23 -2.64
C ARG A 68 11.35 2.29 -4.16
N GLU A 69 12.50 2.52 -4.80
CA GLU A 69 12.60 2.57 -6.27
C GLU A 69 12.42 1.18 -6.90
N ALA A 70 12.92 0.14 -6.23
CA ALA A 70 12.94 -1.22 -6.78
C ALA A 70 11.59 -1.97 -6.66
N GLU A 71 10.84 -1.79 -5.57
CA GLU A 71 9.61 -2.57 -5.33
C GLU A 71 8.33 -1.95 -5.88
N VAL A 72 8.29 -0.63 -6.11
CA VAL A 72 7.14 -0.04 -6.79
C VAL A 72 7.19 -0.42 -8.26
N ALA A 73 8.39 -0.60 -8.84
CA ALA A 73 8.67 -0.81 -10.27
C ALA A 73 7.69 -1.72 -11.05
N PRO A 74 7.20 -2.87 -10.52
CA PRO A 74 6.20 -3.70 -11.22
C PRO A 74 4.82 -3.06 -11.34
N PHE A 75 4.48 -2.13 -10.44
CA PHE A 75 3.29 -1.27 -10.46
C PHE A 75 3.55 0.08 -11.18
N VAL A 76 4.79 0.34 -11.67
CA VAL A 76 5.21 1.58 -12.38
C VAL A 76 5.18 1.38 -13.91
N SER A 77 4.29 0.53 -14.44
CA SER A 77 4.02 0.53 -15.87
C SER A 77 3.19 1.78 -16.24
N GLN A 78 3.94 2.84 -16.58
CA GLN A 78 3.61 4.09 -17.28
C GLN A 78 3.28 5.37 -16.50
N VAL A 79 2.92 5.35 -15.22
CA VAL A 79 2.87 6.56 -14.36
C VAL A 79 3.20 6.13 -12.93
N ALA A 80 4.16 6.76 -12.26
CA ALA A 80 4.48 6.39 -10.88
C ALA A 80 3.28 6.66 -9.97
N PRO A 81 2.79 5.67 -9.18
CA PRO A 81 1.68 5.92 -8.25
C PRO A 81 2.11 6.98 -7.24
N PHE A 82 1.34 8.08 -7.18
CA PHE A 82 1.64 9.20 -6.31
C PHE A 82 1.58 8.75 -4.85
N LEU A 83 2.62 9.11 -4.08
CA LEU A 83 2.59 8.94 -2.63
C LEU A 83 1.50 9.84 -2.06
N HIS A 84 0.41 9.23 -1.60
CA HIS A 84 -0.73 9.93 -1.03
C HIS A 84 -0.42 10.42 0.38
N ALA A 85 0.14 9.52 1.22
CA ALA A 85 0.48 9.85 2.60
C ALA A 85 1.66 9.02 3.11
N ARG A 86 2.38 9.60 4.08
CA ARG A 86 3.30 8.89 4.97
C ARG A 86 2.87 9.13 6.41
N ILE A 87 2.70 8.06 7.15
CA ILE A 87 2.23 8.06 8.53
C ILE A 87 3.32 7.41 9.37
N VAL A 88 3.83 8.15 10.36
CA VAL A 88 4.80 7.64 11.32
C VAL A 88 4.21 7.75 12.71
N GLY A 89 4.01 6.62 13.38
CA GLY A 89 3.32 6.58 14.67
C GLY A 89 3.21 5.17 15.22
N ASP A 90 3.07 5.03 16.54
CA ASP A 90 2.93 3.74 17.25
C ASP A 90 3.99 2.70 16.88
N GLY A 91 5.21 3.15 16.56
CA GLY A 91 6.31 2.29 16.16
C GLY A 91 6.29 1.85 14.69
N TRP A 92 5.39 2.38 13.87
CA TRP A 92 5.25 2.06 12.45
C TRP A 92 5.56 3.25 11.53
N ASP A 93 6.15 2.95 10.37
CA ASP A 93 6.24 3.83 9.20
C ASP A 93 5.37 3.21 8.10
N VAL A 94 4.28 3.90 7.78
CA VAL A 94 3.24 3.45 6.86
C VAL A 94 3.18 4.39 5.67
N LEU A 95 3.11 3.81 4.49
CA LEU A 95 3.12 4.52 3.23
C LEU A 95 1.93 4.11 2.42
N VAL A 96 1.20 5.12 1.98
CA VAL A 96 -0.06 5.00 1.28
C VAL A 96 0.14 5.56 -0.12
N PHE A 97 -0.11 4.73 -1.12
CA PHE A 97 -0.05 5.10 -2.53
C PHE A 97 -1.46 5.01 -3.10
N GLU A 98 -1.83 5.96 -3.95
CA GLU A 98 -3.04 5.78 -4.76
C GLU A 98 -2.81 4.65 -5.75
N ALA A 99 -3.70 3.66 -5.76
CA ALA A 99 -3.67 2.65 -6.79
C ALA A 99 -4.22 3.29 -8.07
N LEU A 100 -3.39 3.35 -9.11
CA LEU A 100 -3.90 3.68 -10.44
C LEU A 100 -4.88 2.57 -10.82
N GLU A 101 -6.13 2.93 -11.10
CA GLU A 101 -7.07 2.02 -11.73
C GLU A 101 -6.43 1.57 -13.04
N GLY A 102 -5.87 0.35 -13.05
CA GLY A 102 -5.36 -0.25 -14.27
C GLY A 102 -6.50 -0.21 -15.27
N LEU A 103 -6.25 0.43 -16.43
CA LEU A 103 -7.12 0.46 -17.60
C LEU A 103 -7.98 -0.80 -17.62
N SER A 104 -9.28 -0.60 -17.41
CA SER A 104 -10.29 -1.61 -17.64
C SER A 104 -9.88 -2.42 -18.88
N HIS A 105 -9.79 -3.74 -18.74
CA HIS A 105 -9.66 -4.65 -19.87
C HIS A 105 -10.50 -4.10 -21.04
N PRO A 106 -9.95 -3.93 -22.25
CA PRO A 106 -10.76 -3.47 -23.36
C PRO A 106 -11.94 -4.44 -23.46
N ARG A 107 -13.14 -3.93 -23.16
CA ARG A 107 -14.37 -4.65 -23.42
C ARG A 107 -14.38 -4.83 -24.93
N PHE A 108 -14.00 -6.02 -25.40
CA PHE A 108 -14.27 -6.40 -26.77
C PHE A 108 -15.79 -6.30 -26.95
N HIS A 109 -16.24 -5.26 -27.64
CA HIS A 109 -17.56 -5.24 -28.23
C HIS A 109 -17.55 -6.33 -29.30
N GLY A 110 -18.03 -7.52 -28.93
CA GLY A 110 -18.42 -8.52 -29.90
C GLY A 110 -19.67 -8.02 -30.61
N ALA A 111 -19.49 -7.30 -31.70
CA ALA A 111 -20.50 -7.14 -32.71
C ALA A 111 -20.51 -8.42 -33.56
N SER A 112 -21.63 -9.16 -33.52
CA SER A 112 -22.26 -9.87 -34.64
C SER A 112 -23.57 -10.49 -34.16
#